data_AF-A0A7W1DMS6-F1
#
_entry.id   AF-A0A7W1DMS6-F1
#
_cell.length_a   1.000
_cell.length_b   1.000
_cell.length_c   1.000
_cell.angle_alpha   90.00
_cell.angle_beta   90.00
_cell.angle_gamma   90.00
#
_symmetry.space_group_name_H-M   'P 1'
#
loop_
_entity.id
_entity.type
_entity.pdbx_description
1 polymer ?
#
loop_
_entity_poly.entity_id
_entity_poly.type
_entity_poly.pdbx_seq_one_letter_code
_entity_poly.pdbx_strand_id
1 'polypeptide(L)'
;MTKFPVARFHALTGPPELFERVRFKMRDMRVLKTHAHHVQERSYERGAPLEQLQNFDPDRWRLMTAEVRTDKGKFVNTAWSTEVNGQEWWIVIGFDATMKTVIRAAHGKLALGANVVRSGELYDFVANVNRQLMLEDAGSS
;
A
#
# COMPACT_ATOMS: atom_id res chain seq x y z
N MET A 1 -9.17 5.32 -19.24
CA MET A 1 -7.98 5.29 -18.38
C MET A 1 -6.93 4.40 -19.01
N THR A 2 -5.79 4.94 -19.41
CA THR A 2 -4.66 4.15 -19.89
C THR A 2 -4.20 3.23 -18.77
N LYS A 3 -4.31 1.91 -18.96
CA LYS A 3 -3.79 0.94 -17.99
C LYS A 3 -2.27 0.93 -18.15
N PHE A 4 -1.55 1.51 -17.20
CA PHE A 4 -0.10 1.39 -17.14
C PHE A 4 0.27 0.01 -16.55
N PRO A 5 1.32 -0.64 -17.04
CA PRO A 5 1.81 -1.87 -16.44
C PRO A 5 2.31 -1.58 -15.02
N VAL A 6 1.89 -2.44 -14.08
CA VAL A 6 2.29 -2.37 -12.68
C VAL A 6 2.92 -3.69 -12.25
N ALA A 7 3.89 -3.60 -11.36
CA ALA A 7 4.47 -4.76 -10.68
C ALA A 7 4.25 -4.62 -9.16
N ARG A 8 4.16 -5.76 -8.48
CA ARG A 8 3.94 -5.80 -7.02
C ARG A 8 5.23 -6.14 -6.30
N PHE A 9 5.51 -5.38 -5.25
CA PHE A 9 6.61 -5.59 -4.32
C PHE A 9 6.04 -5.86 -2.92
N HIS A 10 6.75 -6.64 -2.12
CA HIS A 10 6.37 -6.95 -0.74
C HIS A 10 7.38 -6.35 0.24
N ALA A 11 6.92 -5.81 1.38
CA ALA A 11 7.78 -5.07 2.31
C ALA A 11 8.94 -5.91 2.88
N LEU A 12 8.75 -7.23 3.00
CA LEU A 12 9.80 -8.15 3.47
C LEU A 12 10.87 -8.50 2.44
N THR A 13 10.59 -8.38 1.14
CA THR A 13 11.49 -8.90 0.09
C THR A 13 11.78 -7.91 -1.03
N GLY A 14 11.06 -6.79 -1.07
CA GLY A 14 11.24 -5.73 -2.06
C GLY A 14 12.33 -4.74 -1.63
N PRO A 15 12.61 -3.74 -2.48
CA PRO A 15 13.67 -2.76 -2.22
C PRO A 15 13.30 -1.89 -1.00
N PRO A 16 14.16 -1.79 0.03
CA PRO A 16 13.87 -1.00 1.23
C PRO A 16 13.49 0.46 0.91
N GLU A 17 14.16 1.07 -0.07
CA GLU A 17 13.97 2.47 -0.45
C GLU A 17 12.54 2.76 -0.93
N LEU A 18 11.89 1.78 -1.56
CA LEU A 18 10.48 1.88 -1.93
C LEU A 18 9.59 1.99 -0.70
N PHE A 19 9.79 1.12 0.29
CA PHE A 19 8.92 1.03 1.47
C PHE A 19 9.19 2.14 2.47
N GLU A 20 10.44 2.59 2.60
CA GLU A 20 10.81 3.80 3.33
C GLU A 20 10.09 5.01 2.77
N ARG A 21 10.12 5.18 1.44
CA ARG A 21 9.42 6.29 0.78
C ARG A 21 7.90 6.19 0.90
N VAL A 22 7.32 4.98 0.82
CA VAL A 22 5.89 4.79 1.11
C VAL A 22 5.56 5.27 2.52
N ARG A 23 6.32 4.84 3.53
CA ARG A 23 6.09 5.28 4.92
C ARG A 23 6.23 6.78 5.06
N PHE A 24 7.27 7.38 4.45
CA PHE A 24 7.46 8.83 4.45
C PHE A 24 6.26 9.57 3.87
N LYS A 25 5.76 9.17 2.70
CA LYS A 25 4.61 9.82 2.05
C LYS A 25 3.30 9.66 2.82
N MET A 26 3.20 8.64 3.67
CA MET A 26 1.98 8.29 4.39
C MET A 26 2.01 8.72 5.86
N ARG A 27 3.17 9.19 6.37
CA ARG A 27 3.44 9.39 7.81
C ARG A 27 2.48 10.36 8.51
N ASP A 28 1.97 11.36 7.79
CA ASP A 28 1.09 12.40 8.33
C ASP A 28 -0.39 12.11 8.06
N MET A 29 -0.68 11.00 7.38
CA MET A 29 -2.04 10.62 7.02
C MET A 29 -2.74 9.95 8.21
N ARG A 30 -3.96 10.40 8.51
CA ARG A 30 -4.75 9.90 9.65
C ARG A 30 -6.14 9.39 9.26
N VAL A 31 -6.65 9.83 8.10
CA VAL A 31 -8.00 9.49 7.64
C VAL A 31 -7.95 9.04 6.18
N LEU A 32 -8.52 7.87 5.90
CA LEU A 32 -8.71 7.38 4.53
C LEU A 32 -10.05 7.83 3.97
N LYS A 33 -10.04 8.19 2.69
CA LYS A 33 -11.27 8.53 1.98
C LYS A 33 -11.95 7.27 1.46
N THR A 34 -13.25 7.15 1.64
CA THR A 34 -14.09 6.11 1.02
C THR A 34 -14.85 6.72 -0.15
N HIS A 35 -14.24 6.73 -1.34
CA HIS A 35 -14.83 7.40 -2.51
C HIS A 35 -15.63 6.51 -3.45
N ALA A 36 -15.64 5.18 -3.27
CA ALA A 36 -16.26 4.29 -4.22
C ALA A 36 -17.50 3.60 -3.62
N HIS A 37 -18.65 3.80 -4.25
CA HIS A 37 -19.89 3.05 -4.02
C HIS A 37 -19.63 1.53 -3.93
N HIS A 38 -18.72 1.02 -4.77
CA HIS A 38 -18.29 -0.38 -4.77
C HIS A 38 -17.48 -0.84 -3.55
N VAL A 39 -16.76 0.08 -2.89
CA VAL A 39 -16.06 -0.24 -1.63
C VAL A 39 -17.07 -0.33 -0.50
N GLN A 40 -18.08 0.54 -0.48
CA GLN A 40 -19.17 0.46 0.50
C GLN A 40 -19.96 -0.84 0.34
N GLU A 41 -20.39 -1.20 -0.89
CA GLU A 41 -21.10 -2.46 -1.16
C GLU A 41 -20.33 -3.71 -0.70
N ARG A 42 -19.08 -3.88 -1.17
CA ARG A 42 -18.28 -5.07 -0.82
C ARG A 42 -17.84 -5.11 0.64
N SER A 43 -17.66 -3.96 1.27
CA SER A 43 -17.29 -3.88 2.69
C SER A 43 -18.49 -4.17 3.58
N TYR A 44 -19.69 -3.72 3.18
CA TYR A 44 -20.95 -4.04 3.82
C TYR A 44 -21.24 -5.54 3.76
N GLU A 45 -21.09 -6.17 2.59
CA GLU A 45 -21.22 -7.62 2.42
C GLU A 45 -20.24 -8.43 3.30
N ARG A 46 -19.10 -7.84 3.68
CA ARG A 46 -18.05 -8.49 4.47
C ARG A 46 -18.13 -8.16 5.96
N GLY A 47 -19.08 -7.31 6.38
CA GLY A 47 -19.15 -6.80 7.76
C GLY A 47 -17.89 -6.06 8.18
N ALA A 48 -17.23 -5.36 7.26
CA ALA A 48 -15.98 -4.68 7.55
C ALA A 48 -16.21 -3.45 8.44
N PRO A 49 -15.38 -3.23 9.48
CA PRO A 49 -15.50 -2.10 10.41
C PRO A 49 -14.97 -0.82 9.76
N LEU A 50 -15.70 -0.28 8.77
CA LEU A 50 -15.19 0.79 7.90
C LEU A 50 -14.80 2.06 8.64
N GLU A 51 -15.56 2.48 9.64
CA GLU A 51 -15.26 3.67 10.44
C GLU A 51 -13.92 3.53 11.17
N GLN A 52 -13.65 2.36 11.74
CA GLN A 52 -12.37 2.04 12.36
C GLN A 52 -11.25 1.96 11.34
N LEU A 53 -11.50 1.38 10.17
CA LEU A 53 -10.51 1.26 9.09
C LEU A 53 -10.22 2.59 8.38
N GLN A 54 -11.10 3.57 8.46
CA GLN A 54 -10.83 4.93 7.98
C GLN A 54 -9.82 5.64 8.88
N ASN A 55 -9.76 5.32 10.17
CA ASN A 55 -8.78 5.87 11.13
C ASN A 55 -7.42 5.21 10.92
N PHE A 56 -6.78 5.57 9.80
CA PHE A 56 -5.50 5.03 9.41
C PHE A 56 -4.37 5.53 10.32
N ASP A 57 -3.55 4.58 10.77
CA ASP A 57 -2.38 4.85 11.59
C ASP A 57 -1.16 4.20 10.92
N PRO A 58 -0.34 4.97 10.18
CA PRO A 58 0.81 4.44 9.45
C PRO A 58 1.90 3.86 10.36
N ASP A 59 1.92 4.22 11.65
CA ASP A 59 2.90 3.77 12.63
C ASP A 59 2.48 2.44 13.25
N ARG A 60 1.16 2.21 13.42
CA ARG A 60 0.62 0.95 13.94
C ARG A 60 0.28 -0.07 12.86
N TRP A 61 -0.07 0.39 11.67
CA TRP A 61 -0.47 -0.50 10.59
C TRP A 61 0.77 -1.12 9.92
N ARG A 62 0.67 -2.40 9.58
CA ARG A 62 1.73 -3.14 8.91
C ARG A 62 1.64 -2.92 7.41
N LEU A 63 2.61 -2.19 6.84
CA LEU A 63 2.77 -2.10 5.39
C LEU A 63 3.14 -3.48 4.82
N MET A 64 2.33 -3.99 3.89
CA MET A 64 2.47 -5.33 3.32
C MET A 64 3.09 -5.29 1.93
N THR A 65 2.48 -4.53 1.01
CA THR A 65 2.89 -4.48 -0.40
C THR A 65 2.76 -3.09 -0.99
N ALA A 66 3.47 -2.86 -2.09
CA ALA A 66 3.31 -1.70 -2.94
C ALA A 66 3.16 -2.17 -4.39
N GLU A 67 2.23 -1.57 -5.13
CA GLU A 67 2.13 -1.69 -6.58
C GLU A 67 2.81 -0.49 -7.22
N VAL A 68 3.71 -0.75 -8.15
CA VAL A 68 4.61 0.23 -8.73
C VAL A 68 4.44 0.24 -10.24
N ARG A 69 4.34 1.43 -10.82
CA ARG A 69 4.39 1.62 -12.28
C ARG A 69 5.76 1.23 -12.81
N THR A 70 5.81 0.22 -13.66
CA THR A 70 7.10 -0.32 -14.13
C THR A 70 7.86 0.65 -15.04
N ASP A 71 7.16 1.60 -15.67
CA ASP A 71 7.73 2.63 -16.53
C ASP A 71 8.27 3.85 -15.76
N LYS A 72 7.87 4.03 -14.49
CA LYS A 72 8.22 5.22 -13.69
C LYS A 72 8.88 4.92 -12.35
N GLY A 73 8.82 3.68 -11.86
CA GLY A 73 9.32 3.31 -10.54
C GLY A 73 8.54 3.91 -9.36
N LYS A 74 7.41 4.58 -9.61
CA LYS A 74 6.59 5.23 -8.57
C LYS A 74 5.45 4.30 -8.13
N PHE A 75 5.24 4.19 -6.81
CA PHE A 75 4.10 3.45 -6.28
C PHE A 75 2.77 4.14 -6.62
N VAL A 76 1.74 3.34 -6.84
CA VAL A 76 0.37 3.80 -7.15
C VAL A 76 -0.67 3.28 -6.17
N ASN A 77 -0.43 2.08 -5.61
CA ASN A 77 -1.24 1.51 -4.54
C ASN A 77 -0.33 0.90 -3.48
N THR A 78 -0.81 0.84 -2.24
CA THR A 78 -0.15 0.15 -1.14
C THR A 78 -1.17 -0.69 -0.40
N ALA A 79 -0.78 -1.88 0.05
CA ALA A 79 -1.63 -2.69 0.92
C ALA A 79 -1.08 -2.66 2.34
N TRP A 80 -1.96 -2.42 3.29
CA TRP A 80 -1.66 -2.36 4.71
C TRP A 80 -2.52 -3.36 5.45
N SER A 81 -1.98 -3.88 6.55
CA SER A 81 -2.69 -4.78 7.46
C SER A 81 -2.85 -4.11 8.82
N THR A 82 -4.02 -4.32 9.42
CA THR A 82 -4.31 -3.95 10.80
C THR A 82 -5.28 -4.96 11.41
N GLU A 83 -5.29 -5.03 12.74
CA GLU A 83 -6.28 -5.82 13.48
C GLU A 83 -7.36 -4.89 14.04
N VAL A 84 -8.61 -5.26 13.84
CA VAL A 84 -9.77 -4.58 14.44
C VAL A 84 -10.68 -5.65 15.03
N ASN A 85 -10.97 -5.55 16.33
CA ASN A 85 -11.82 -6.48 17.07
C ASN A 85 -11.38 -7.96 16.93
N GLY A 86 -10.07 -8.23 17.01
CA GLY A 86 -9.51 -9.58 16.86
C GLY A 86 -9.52 -10.13 15.44
N GLN A 87 -9.85 -9.30 14.43
CA GLN A 87 -9.87 -9.68 13.02
C GLN A 87 -8.82 -8.91 12.24
N GLU A 88 -7.94 -9.62 11.52
CA GLU A 88 -6.99 -8.99 10.60
C GLU A 88 -7.70 -8.54 9.31
N TRP A 89 -7.45 -7.29 8.91
CA TRP A 89 -7.98 -6.67 7.71
C TRP A 89 -6.84 -6.17 6.83
N TRP A 90 -6.92 -6.45 5.54
CA TRP A 90 -6.01 -5.89 4.54
C TRP A 90 -6.70 -4.83 3.71
N ILE A 91 -6.09 -3.65 3.67
CA ILE A 91 -6.66 -2.45 3.08
C ILE A 91 -5.72 -2.01 1.96
N VAL A 92 -6.24 -1.96 0.74
CA VAL A 92 -5.52 -1.38 -0.39
C VAL A 92 -5.85 0.11 -0.45
N ILE A 93 -4.82 0.93 -0.32
CA ILE A 93 -4.88 2.39 -0.38
C ILE A 93 -4.26 2.83 -1.71
N GLY A 94 -5.04 3.56 -2.50
CA GLY A 94 -4.59 4.19 -3.74
C GLY A 94 -4.31 5.68 -3.59
N PHE A 95 -4.32 6.38 -4.71
CA PHE A 95 -4.12 7.83 -4.78
C PHE A 95 -5.05 8.62 -3.84
N ASP A 96 -4.58 9.78 -3.35
CA ASP A 96 -5.29 10.70 -2.45
C ASP A 96 -5.89 10.04 -1.20
N ALA A 97 -5.13 9.14 -0.55
CA ALA A 97 -5.57 8.46 0.66
C ALA A 97 -6.84 7.60 0.48
N THR A 98 -7.14 7.17 -0.75
CA THR A 98 -8.42 6.52 -1.04
C THR A 98 -8.34 5.03 -0.73
N MET A 99 -9.21 4.55 0.17
CA MET A 99 -9.43 3.13 0.39
C MET A 99 -10.11 2.51 -0.84
N LYS A 100 -9.41 1.60 -1.53
CA LYS A 100 -9.86 0.94 -2.76
C LYS A 100 -10.42 -0.45 -2.53
N THR A 101 -9.94 -1.16 -1.52
CA THR A 101 -10.36 -2.53 -1.25
C THR A 101 -10.13 -2.85 0.22
N VAL A 102 -11.10 -3.55 0.83
CA VAL A 102 -11.00 -4.10 2.18
C VAL A 102 -11.17 -5.61 2.10
N ILE A 103 -10.22 -6.35 2.67
CA ILE A 103 -10.16 -7.81 2.61
C ILE A 103 -10.08 -8.33 4.03
N ARG A 104 -11.02 -9.21 4.40
CA ARG A 104 -10.90 -10.00 5.62
C ARG A 104 -9.78 -11.02 5.43
N ALA A 105 -8.73 -10.94 6.21
CA ALA A 105 -7.56 -11.81 6.08
C ALA A 105 -7.50 -12.84 7.21
N ALA A 106 -6.93 -14.01 6.93
CA ALA A 106 -6.53 -14.93 7.98
C ALA A 106 -5.36 -14.30 8.76
N HIS A 107 -5.36 -14.46 10.07
CA HIS A 107 -4.33 -13.91 10.94
C HIS A 107 -2.93 -14.39 10.51
N GLY A 108 -1.98 -13.48 10.41
CA GLY A 108 -0.59 -13.77 10.09
C GLY A 108 -0.33 -14.12 8.62
N LYS A 109 -1.34 -14.04 7.73
CA LYS A 109 -1.14 -14.28 6.30
C LYS A 109 -0.07 -13.31 5.77
N LEU A 110 0.85 -13.84 4.97
CA LEU A 110 1.85 -13.04 4.27
C LEU A 110 1.36 -12.75 2.86
N ALA A 111 1.51 -11.50 2.39
CA ALA A 111 1.09 -11.08 1.06
C ALA A 111 2.09 -11.51 -0.04
N LEU A 112 2.73 -12.68 0.14
CA LEU A 112 3.76 -13.23 -0.73
C LEU A 112 3.13 -14.15 -1.77
N GLY A 113 2.67 -13.57 -2.89
CA GLY A 113 2.27 -14.33 -4.07
C GLY A 113 3.42 -14.60 -5.03
N ALA A 114 3.22 -15.50 -5.99
CA ALA A 114 4.19 -15.80 -7.06
C ALA A 114 4.56 -14.57 -7.91
N ASN A 115 3.65 -13.60 -8.02
CA ASN A 115 3.84 -12.39 -8.85
C ASN A 115 4.55 -11.23 -8.11
N VAL A 116 5.14 -11.48 -6.94
CA VAL A 116 5.92 -10.49 -6.20
C VAL A 116 7.33 -10.44 -6.77
N VAL A 117 7.76 -9.23 -7.18
CA VAL A 117 9.14 -8.99 -7.61
C VAL A 117 10.05 -9.01 -6.38
N ARG A 118 11.14 -9.78 -6.47
CA ARG A 118 12.12 -9.99 -5.39
C ARG A 118 13.56 -9.66 -5.77
N SER A 119 13.85 -9.52 -7.06
CA SER A 119 15.18 -9.24 -7.61
C SER A 119 15.10 -8.88 -9.10
N GLY A 120 16.24 -8.49 -9.68
CA GLY A 120 16.40 -8.24 -11.13
C GLY A 120 16.30 -6.77 -11.52
N GLU A 121 16.40 -6.47 -12.81
CA GLU A 121 16.52 -5.09 -13.32
C GLU A 121 15.40 -4.16 -12.84
N LEU A 122 14.15 -4.66 -12.83
CA LEU A 122 13.02 -3.86 -12.36
C LEU A 122 13.12 -3.56 -10.86
N TYR A 123 13.67 -4.47 -10.05
CA TYR A 123 13.91 -4.24 -8.63
C TYR A 123 14.92 -3.11 -8.43
N ASP A 124 16.06 -3.19 -9.11
CA ASP A 124 17.14 -2.21 -8.99
C ASP A 124 16.72 -0.83 -9.50
N PHE A 125 15.98 -0.80 -10.60
CA PHE A 125 15.37 0.41 -11.13
C PHE A 125 14.45 1.08 -10.09
N VAL A 126 13.55 0.31 -9.48
CA VAL A 126 12.61 0.82 -8.46
C VAL A 126 13.34 1.30 -7.22
N ALA A 127 14.37 0.58 -6.76
CA ALA A 127 15.21 0.99 -5.64
C ALA A 127 15.85 2.36 -5.91
N ASN A 128 16.52 2.51 -7.05
CA ASN A 128 17.21 3.74 -7.42
C ASN A 128 16.26 4.93 -7.56
N VAL A 129 15.12 4.75 -8.24
CA VAL A 129 14.12 5.83 -8.39
C VAL A 129 13.58 6.28 -7.04
N ASN A 130 13.23 5.35 -6.14
CA ASN A 130 12.66 5.75 -4.85
C ASN A 130 13.70 6.36 -3.91
N ARG A 131 14.97 5.94 -4.00
CA ARG A 131 16.08 6.62 -3.30
C ARG A 131 16.22 8.08 -3.73
N GLN A 132 16.24 8.34 -5.04
CA GLN A 132 16.35 9.70 -5.58
C GLN A 132 15.16 10.56 -5.17
N LEU A 133 13.94 10.04 -5.34
CA LEU A 133 12.74 10.78 -4.96
C LEU A 133 12.67 11.07 -3.46
N MET A 134 13.18 10.17 -2.60
CA MET A 134 13.24 10.39 -1.16
C MET A 134 14.18 11.54 -0.80
N LEU A 135 15.33 11.64 -1.49
CA LEU A 135 16.28 12.76 -1.32
C LEU A 135 15.66 14.09 -1.77
N GLU A 136 14.98 14.09 -2.92
CA GLU A 136 14.25 15.27 -3.43
C GLU A 136 13.15 15.73 -2.47
N ASP A 137 12.37 14.78 -1.96
CA ASP A 137 11.27 15.03 -1.01
C ASP A 137 11.82 15.59 0.33
N ALA A 138 12.95 15.07 0.83
CA ALA A 138 13.57 15.52 2.08
C ALA A 138 14.28 16.88 1.95
N GLY A 139 14.89 17.18 0.80
CA GLY A 139 15.55 18.47 0.54
C GLY A 139 14.57 19.62 0.24
N SER A 140 13.30 19.32 0.01
CA SER A 140 12.24 20.30 -0.27
C SER A 140 11.35 20.59 0.96
N SER A 141 11.68 20.01 2.12
CA SER A 141 10.91 20.10 3.38
C SER A 141 11.50 21.13 4.34
#